data_AF-A0A383DM44-F1
#
_entry.id   AF-A0A383DM44-F1
#
_cell.length_a   1.000
_cell.length_b   1.000
_cell.length_c   1.000
_cell.angle_alpha   90.00
_cell.angle_beta   90.00
_cell.angle_gamma   90.00
#
_symmetry.space_group_name_H-M   'P 1'
#
loop_
_entity.id
_entity.type
_entity.pdbx_description
1 polymer ?
#
loop_
_entity_poly.entity_id
_entity_poly.type
_entity_poly.pdbx_seq_one_letter_code
_entity_poly.pdbx_strand_id
1 'polypeptide(L)'
;EPNDIFRIYSMTKPVTAVAIMMLVEEGTLAIDGELSSYLPDFADVLVYENGKQVPPEQPVTIRPLLSHTSGMTYGLFGNTPVDAMYREATVFSGDLANLADKVARLPLLAHPGTVWNYSISADILGRVVEVISGLSFDDFLRERIFEPLDMKDTGFFVPPEKAFRFVTSYTRSSNGSLTVGDPMTESAYDTRPTLLSGSHGLVSTARDFTRFAQMLLNGGELDGKQLLRPGTVEM
;
A
#
# COMPACT_ATOMS: atom_id res chain seq x y z
N GLU A 1 -19.56 13.01 11.20
CA GLU A 1 -19.16 12.94 12.62
C GLU A 1 -17.72 12.42 12.75
N PRO A 2 -16.97 12.78 13.81
CA PRO A 2 -15.56 12.36 14.00
C PRO A 2 -15.33 10.84 14.01
N ASN A 3 -16.40 10.09 14.28
CA ASN A 3 -16.42 8.64 14.38
C ASN A 3 -16.97 7.96 13.12
N ASP A 4 -17.33 8.69 12.07
CA ASP A 4 -17.74 8.05 10.83
C ASP A 4 -16.54 7.31 10.22
N ILE A 5 -16.80 6.14 9.64
CA ILE A 5 -15.78 5.27 9.05
C ILE A 5 -15.78 5.53 7.54
N PHE A 6 -14.60 5.83 7.02
CA PHE A 6 -14.36 6.18 5.63
C PHE A 6 -13.43 5.17 4.98
N ARG A 7 -13.66 4.89 3.70
CA ARG A 7 -12.65 4.27 2.84
C ARG A 7 -11.55 5.29 2.60
N ILE A 8 -10.33 5.02 3.03
CA ILE A 8 -9.23 6.00 2.95
C ILE A 8 -8.34 5.81 1.71
N TYR A 9 -8.57 4.74 0.95
CA TYR A 9 -7.86 4.43 -0.31
C TYR A 9 -6.35 4.64 -0.18
N SER A 10 -5.76 5.49 -1.02
CA SER A 10 -4.32 5.75 -1.09
C SER A 10 -3.70 6.33 0.18
N MET A 11 -4.50 6.78 1.16
CA MET A 11 -3.99 7.10 2.50
C MET A 11 -3.51 5.87 3.27
N THR A 12 -3.70 4.66 2.72
CA THR A 12 -3.05 3.42 3.18
C THR A 12 -1.53 3.46 2.96
N LYS A 13 -1.05 4.12 1.89
CA LYS A 13 0.38 4.09 1.51
C LYS A 13 1.32 4.66 2.58
N PRO A 14 1.02 5.80 3.23
CA PRO A 14 1.82 6.27 4.37
C PRO A 14 1.90 5.27 5.53
N VAL A 15 0.81 4.54 5.80
CA VAL A 15 0.80 3.51 6.86
C VAL A 15 1.73 2.35 6.47
N THR A 16 1.68 1.90 5.21
CA THR A 16 2.61 0.91 4.65
C THR A 16 4.06 1.39 4.71
N ALA A 17 4.31 2.67 4.40
CA ALA A 17 5.65 3.26 4.48
C ALA A 17 6.19 3.24 5.93
N VAL A 18 5.37 3.59 6.92
CA VAL A 18 5.75 3.48 8.35
C VAL A 18 6.09 2.03 8.72
N ALA A 19 5.29 1.05 8.27
CA ALA A 19 5.59 -0.36 8.50
C ALA A 19 6.95 -0.78 7.93
N ILE A 20 7.29 -0.33 6.73
CA ILE A 20 8.61 -0.56 6.13
C ILE A 20 9.72 0.11 6.93
N MET A 21 9.51 1.36 7.35
CA MET A 21 10.50 2.11 8.13
C MET A 21 10.76 1.50 9.51
N MET A 22 9.75 0.86 10.14
CA MET A 22 9.97 0.06 11.36
C MET A 22 10.95 -1.08 11.11
N LEU A 23 10.76 -1.84 10.02
CA LEU A 23 11.65 -2.93 9.64
C LEU A 23 13.06 -2.45 9.27
N VAL A 24 13.19 -1.20 8.78
CA VAL A 24 14.49 -0.54 8.59
C VAL A 24 15.18 -0.28 9.93
N GLU A 25 14.48 0.29 10.91
CA GLU A 25 15.05 0.57 12.23
C GLU A 25 15.45 -0.70 13.00
N GLU A 26 14.71 -1.78 12.79
CA GLU A 26 14.99 -3.11 13.35
C GLU A 26 16.20 -3.79 12.70
N GLY A 27 16.71 -3.25 11.57
CA GLY A 27 17.82 -3.82 10.81
C GLY A 27 17.47 -5.09 10.05
N THR A 28 16.18 -5.45 9.98
CA THR A 28 15.68 -6.59 9.20
C THR A 28 15.45 -6.25 7.73
N LEU A 29 15.35 -4.96 7.40
CA LEU A 29 15.24 -4.45 6.05
C LEU A 29 16.30 -3.37 5.79
N ALA A 30 17.00 -3.46 4.66
CA ALA A 30 17.86 -2.37 4.19
C ALA A 30 17.09 -1.49 3.20
N ILE A 31 17.02 -0.18 3.46
CA ILE A 31 16.26 0.75 2.61
C ILE A 31 16.81 0.83 1.17
N ASP A 32 18.12 0.63 1.00
CA ASP A 32 18.79 0.54 -0.30
C ASP A 32 19.06 -0.92 -0.72
N GLY A 33 18.51 -1.89 0.03
CA GLY A 33 18.62 -3.30 -0.29
C GLY A 33 17.81 -3.68 -1.53
N GLU A 34 18.29 -4.70 -2.24
CA GLU A 34 17.58 -5.25 -3.39
C GLU A 34 16.28 -5.93 -2.96
N LEU A 35 15.20 -5.66 -3.68
CA LEU A 35 13.89 -6.27 -3.44
C LEU A 35 13.96 -7.81 -3.52
N SER A 36 14.80 -8.33 -4.41
CA SER A 36 15.06 -9.76 -4.62
C SER A 36 15.57 -10.47 -3.36
N SER A 37 16.17 -9.75 -2.40
CA SER A 37 16.59 -10.32 -1.11
C SER A 37 15.39 -10.74 -0.24
N TYR A 38 14.21 -10.17 -0.50
CA TYR A 38 12.98 -10.44 0.23
C TYR A 38 11.94 -11.15 -0.64
N LEU A 39 11.89 -10.82 -1.93
CA LEU A 39 10.99 -11.42 -2.93
C LEU A 39 11.83 -11.90 -4.13
N PRO A 40 12.38 -13.13 -4.07
CA PRO A 40 13.36 -13.63 -5.05
C PRO A 40 12.92 -13.56 -6.52
N ASP A 41 11.63 -13.69 -6.80
CA ASP A 41 11.06 -13.64 -8.15
C ASP A 41 11.29 -12.29 -8.85
N PHE A 42 11.64 -11.23 -8.11
CA PHE A 42 12.00 -9.92 -8.67
C PHE A 42 13.45 -9.83 -9.17
N ALA A 43 14.28 -10.86 -8.98
CA ALA A 43 15.68 -10.84 -9.41
C ALA A 43 15.84 -10.73 -10.93
N ASP A 44 14.92 -11.34 -11.70
CA ASP A 44 14.98 -11.44 -13.15
C ASP A 44 13.97 -10.51 -13.86
N VAL A 45 13.42 -9.52 -13.16
CA VAL A 45 12.47 -8.59 -13.75
C VAL A 45 13.11 -7.77 -14.87
N LEU A 46 12.41 -7.63 -15.98
CA LEU A 46 12.87 -6.87 -17.16
C LEU A 46 12.23 -5.48 -17.22
N VAL A 47 12.75 -4.60 -18.06
CA VAL A 47 12.19 -3.28 -18.36
C VAL A 47 11.66 -3.28 -19.78
N TYR A 48 10.46 -2.74 -19.99
CA TYR A 48 9.88 -2.55 -21.30
C TYR A 48 10.41 -1.25 -21.93
N GLU A 49 11.31 -1.39 -22.89
CA GLU A 49 11.96 -0.26 -23.56
C GLU A 49 11.87 -0.44 -25.09
N ASN A 50 11.34 0.57 -25.79
CA ASN A 50 11.30 0.62 -27.26
C ASN A 50 10.71 -0.65 -27.92
N GLY A 51 9.68 -1.23 -27.31
CA GLY A 51 9.01 -2.44 -27.81
C GLY A 51 9.72 -3.76 -27.48
N LYS A 52 10.75 -3.73 -26.63
CA LYS A 52 11.53 -4.90 -26.20
C LYS A 52 11.55 -4.98 -24.68
N GLN A 53 11.83 -6.17 -24.16
CA GLN A 53 12.14 -6.37 -22.75
C GLN A 53 13.65 -6.50 -22.59
N VAL A 54 14.26 -5.62 -21.79
CA VAL A 54 15.71 -5.55 -21.58
C VAL A 54 16.02 -5.67 -20.08
N PRO A 55 17.21 -6.15 -19.69
CA PRO A 55 17.62 -6.13 -18.29
C PRO A 55 17.60 -4.70 -17.73
N PRO A 56 17.27 -4.50 -16.45
CA PRO A 56 17.31 -3.19 -15.83
C PRO A 56 18.77 -2.72 -15.65
N GLU A 57 19.03 -1.42 -15.76
CA GLU A 57 20.35 -0.83 -15.50
C GLU A 57 20.85 -1.06 -14.06
N GLN A 58 19.92 -1.23 -13.13
CA GLN A 58 20.18 -1.59 -11.74
C GLN A 58 19.00 -2.39 -11.17
N PRO A 59 19.23 -3.25 -10.15
CA PRO A 59 18.15 -3.99 -9.49
C PRO A 59 17.07 -3.09 -8.92
N VAL A 60 15.85 -3.62 -8.76
CA VAL A 60 14.81 -2.94 -7.98
C VAL A 60 15.23 -2.96 -6.51
N THR A 61 15.30 -1.80 -5.86
CA THR A 61 15.58 -1.67 -4.42
C THR A 61 14.35 -1.17 -3.66
N ILE A 62 14.41 -1.20 -2.32
CA ILE A 62 13.27 -0.78 -1.47
C ILE A 62 12.97 0.72 -1.60
N ARG A 63 13.99 1.59 -1.61
CA ARG A 63 13.80 3.05 -1.68
C ARG A 63 12.95 3.51 -2.88
N PRO A 64 13.20 3.07 -4.13
CA PRO A 64 12.35 3.39 -5.27
C PRO A 64 10.89 2.94 -5.15
N LEU A 65 10.60 1.89 -4.37
CA LEU A 65 9.21 1.50 -4.11
C LEU A 65 8.50 2.54 -3.25
N LEU A 66 9.16 3.05 -2.21
CA LEU A 66 8.63 4.09 -1.30
C LEU A 66 8.36 5.41 -2.03
N SER A 67 9.17 5.74 -3.04
CA SER A 67 9.07 7.00 -3.79
C SER A 67 8.33 6.90 -5.14
N HIS A 68 7.71 5.76 -5.46
CA HIS A 68 7.09 5.53 -6.78
C HIS A 68 8.05 5.74 -7.96
N THR A 69 9.31 5.38 -7.79
CA THR A 69 10.35 5.42 -8.85
C THR A 69 10.90 4.03 -9.18
N SER A 70 10.26 2.95 -8.72
CA SER A 70 10.71 1.57 -8.96
C SER A 70 10.58 1.09 -10.40
N GLY A 71 9.99 1.90 -11.29
CA GLY A 71 9.64 1.49 -12.64
C GLY A 71 8.33 0.71 -12.74
N MET A 72 7.67 0.41 -11.63
CA MET A 72 6.35 -0.26 -11.65
C MET A 72 5.25 0.68 -12.15
N THR A 73 4.14 0.09 -12.59
CA THR A 73 2.91 0.84 -12.90
C THR A 73 1.75 0.37 -12.04
N TYR A 74 0.59 1.01 -12.24
CA TYR A 74 -0.67 0.63 -11.61
C TYR A 74 -1.56 -0.20 -12.55
N GLY A 75 -1.42 -0.05 -13.87
CA GLY A 75 -2.33 -0.67 -14.85
C GLY A 75 -3.71 -0.02 -14.94
N LEU A 76 -4.14 0.74 -13.93
CA LEU A 76 -5.46 1.39 -13.89
C LEU A 76 -5.46 2.83 -14.39
N PHE A 77 -4.38 3.57 -14.17
CA PHE A 77 -4.32 5.02 -14.47
C PHE A 77 -3.60 5.33 -15.78
N GLY A 78 -2.80 4.39 -16.29
CA GLY A 78 -2.02 4.55 -17.51
C GLY A 78 -2.59 3.75 -18.69
N ASN A 79 -2.09 4.08 -19.89
CA ASN A 79 -2.45 3.40 -21.13
C ASN A 79 -1.23 2.94 -21.94
N THR A 80 -0.17 2.55 -21.24
CA THR A 80 1.03 1.99 -21.86
C THR A 80 0.86 0.49 -22.16
N PRO A 81 1.73 -0.13 -22.97
CA PRO A 81 1.72 -1.58 -23.14
C PRO A 81 1.87 -2.34 -21.82
N VAL A 82 2.70 -1.85 -20.89
CA VAL A 82 2.86 -2.46 -19.56
C VAL A 82 1.58 -2.34 -18.74
N ASP A 83 0.87 -1.21 -18.81
CA ASP A 83 -0.43 -1.07 -18.16
C ASP A 83 -1.45 -2.09 -18.68
N ALA A 84 -1.45 -2.34 -20.00
CA ALA A 84 -2.31 -3.35 -20.61
C ALA A 84 -1.97 -4.76 -20.11
N MET A 85 -0.67 -5.10 -20.00
CA MET A 85 -0.22 -6.38 -19.44
C MET A 85 -0.66 -6.56 -17.99
N TYR A 86 -0.62 -5.51 -17.16
CA TYR A 86 -1.10 -5.56 -15.77
C TYR A 86 -2.60 -5.87 -15.69
N ARG A 87 -3.39 -5.26 -16.58
CA ARG A 87 -4.84 -5.53 -16.67
C ARG A 87 -5.13 -6.95 -17.14
N GLU A 88 -4.43 -7.41 -18.17
CA GLU A 88 -4.58 -8.78 -18.72
C GLU A 88 -4.19 -9.84 -17.69
N ALA A 89 -3.12 -9.60 -16.92
CA ALA A 89 -2.69 -10.50 -15.84
C ALA A 89 -3.61 -10.46 -14.61
N THR A 90 -4.56 -9.53 -14.55
CA THR A 90 -5.45 -9.32 -13.39
C THR A 90 -4.67 -9.21 -12.07
N VAL A 91 -3.65 -8.34 -12.05
CA VAL A 91 -2.68 -8.25 -10.93
C VAL A 91 -3.31 -8.05 -9.55
N PHE A 92 -4.50 -7.44 -9.47
CA PHE A 92 -5.23 -7.21 -8.22
C PHE A 92 -6.11 -8.40 -7.77
N SER A 93 -6.01 -9.57 -8.39
CA SER A 93 -6.73 -10.78 -7.93
C SER A 93 -5.85 -11.68 -7.07
N GLY A 94 -6.44 -12.23 -6.01
CA GLY A 94 -5.75 -13.05 -5.00
C GLY A 94 -5.32 -12.23 -3.78
N ASP A 95 -4.36 -12.74 -3.03
CA ASP A 95 -3.70 -12.02 -1.93
C ASP A 95 -2.45 -11.24 -2.40
N LEU A 96 -1.71 -10.66 -1.46
CA LEU A 96 -0.47 -9.93 -1.76
C LEU A 96 0.61 -10.83 -2.38
N ALA A 97 0.66 -12.12 -2.04
CA ALA A 97 1.59 -13.06 -2.64
C ALA A 97 1.25 -13.28 -4.12
N ASN A 98 -0.02 -13.56 -4.43
CA ASN A 98 -0.46 -13.70 -5.82
C ASN A 98 -0.24 -12.43 -6.65
N LEU A 99 -0.47 -11.25 -6.06
CA LEU A 99 -0.19 -9.97 -6.70
C LEU A 99 1.30 -9.83 -7.01
N ALA A 100 2.16 -10.06 -6.03
CA ALA A 100 3.61 -9.96 -6.20
C ALA A 100 4.14 -10.94 -7.26
N ASP A 101 3.69 -12.20 -7.23
CA ASP A 101 4.08 -13.23 -8.20
C ASP A 101 3.69 -12.86 -9.63
N LYS A 102 2.53 -12.23 -9.82
CA LYS A 102 2.10 -11.74 -11.13
C LYS A 102 2.94 -10.56 -11.58
N VAL A 103 3.16 -9.59 -10.70
CA VAL A 103 3.95 -8.39 -11.01
C VAL A 103 5.39 -8.75 -11.36
N ALA A 104 6.00 -9.71 -10.67
CA ALA A 104 7.36 -10.18 -10.94
C ALA A 104 7.54 -10.78 -12.34
N ARG A 105 6.46 -11.28 -12.97
CA ARG A 105 6.46 -11.87 -14.32
C ARG A 105 6.24 -10.85 -15.43
N LEU A 106 6.00 -9.59 -15.08
CA LEU A 106 5.71 -8.51 -16.02
C LEU A 106 6.88 -7.53 -16.07
N PRO A 107 7.16 -6.91 -17.21
CA PRO A 107 8.23 -5.93 -17.29
C PRO A 107 7.86 -4.64 -16.53
N LEU A 108 8.87 -3.94 -16.04
CA LEU A 108 8.76 -2.57 -15.53
C LEU A 108 8.51 -1.60 -16.69
N LEU A 109 7.82 -0.50 -16.39
CA LEU A 109 7.58 0.62 -17.30
C LEU A 109 8.86 1.45 -17.56
N ALA A 110 9.78 1.50 -16.60
CA ALA A 110 11.02 2.26 -16.68
C ALA A 110 12.13 1.59 -15.84
N HIS A 111 13.38 1.98 -16.07
CA HIS A 111 14.49 1.56 -15.22
C HIS A 111 14.29 2.03 -13.77
N PRO A 112 14.55 1.19 -12.75
CA PRO A 112 14.40 1.60 -11.36
C PRO A 112 15.20 2.86 -11.03
N GLY A 113 14.61 3.78 -10.26
CA GLY A 113 15.22 5.05 -9.85
C GLY A 113 15.19 6.18 -10.89
N THR A 114 14.72 5.92 -12.12
CA THR A 114 14.85 6.90 -13.23
C THR A 114 13.60 7.75 -13.47
N VAL A 115 12.41 7.18 -13.30
CA VAL A 115 11.14 7.84 -13.63
C VAL A 115 10.18 7.69 -12.46
N TRP A 116 9.56 8.80 -12.06
CA TRP A 116 8.43 8.78 -11.14
C TRP A 116 7.16 8.35 -11.87
N ASN A 117 6.48 7.33 -11.35
CA ASN A 117 5.19 6.87 -11.85
C ASN A 117 4.36 6.29 -10.70
N TYR A 118 3.18 6.84 -10.48
CA TYR A 118 2.28 6.35 -9.43
C TYR A 118 1.86 4.90 -9.70
N SER A 119 2.14 4.00 -8.77
CA SER A 119 2.23 2.56 -9.04
C SER A 119 1.68 1.69 -7.90
N ILE A 120 1.68 0.38 -8.17
CA ILE A 120 1.36 -0.69 -7.21
C ILE A 120 2.47 -0.92 -6.15
N SER A 121 3.52 -0.10 -6.13
CA SER A 121 4.72 -0.34 -5.30
C SER A 121 4.42 -0.55 -3.83
N ALA A 122 3.40 0.12 -3.27
CA ALA A 122 3.03 -0.07 -1.87
C ALA A 122 2.43 -1.46 -1.60
N ASP A 123 1.79 -2.12 -2.56
CA ASP A 123 1.36 -3.52 -2.39
C ASP A 123 2.55 -4.47 -2.33
N ILE A 124 3.58 -4.23 -3.15
CA ILE A 124 4.83 -4.98 -3.08
C ILE A 124 5.51 -4.77 -1.73
N LEU A 125 5.51 -3.54 -1.20
CA LEU A 125 5.99 -3.27 0.16
C LEU A 125 5.14 -3.98 1.23
N GLY A 126 3.82 -4.03 1.08
CA GLY A 126 2.95 -4.84 1.93
C GLY A 126 3.38 -6.32 1.94
N ARG A 127 3.69 -6.88 0.76
CA ARG A 127 4.19 -8.26 0.67
C ARG A 127 5.56 -8.44 1.33
N VAL A 128 6.45 -7.46 1.22
CA VAL A 128 7.74 -7.46 1.94
C VAL A 128 7.52 -7.51 3.46
N VAL A 129 6.56 -6.75 3.98
CA VAL A 129 6.20 -6.78 5.41
C VAL A 129 5.75 -8.19 5.83
N GLU A 130 4.90 -8.85 5.04
CA GLU A 130 4.45 -10.22 5.35
C GLU A 130 5.62 -11.21 5.39
N VAL A 131 6.53 -11.15 4.42
CA VAL A 131 7.67 -12.07 4.33
C VAL A 131 8.64 -11.88 5.49
N ILE A 132 8.97 -10.63 5.84
CA ILE A 132 9.95 -10.36 6.91
C ILE A 132 9.36 -10.66 8.28
N SER A 133 8.10 -10.28 8.52
CA SER A 133 7.47 -10.43 9.84
C SER A 133 6.90 -11.82 10.11
N GLY A 134 6.54 -12.57 9.06
CA GLY A 134 5.78 -13.82 9.17
C GLY A 134 4.31 -13.62 9.56
N LEU A 135 3.84 -12.36 9.64
CA LEU A 135 2.45 -12.01 9.92
C LEU A 135 1.69 -11.72 8.61
N SER A 136 0.37 -11.83 8.69
CA SER A 136 -0.49 -11.21 7.68
C SER A 136 -0.30 -9.68 7.71
N PHE A 137 -0.52 -9.00 6.58
CA PHE A 137 -0.31 -7.56 6.55
C PHE A 137 -1.23 -6.81 7.53
N ASP A 138 -2.49 -7.25 7.69
CA ASP A 138 -3.43 -6.62 8.63
C ASP A 138 -3.07 -6.87 10.10
N ASP A 139 -2.56 -8.04 10.46
CA ASP A 139 -2.07 -8.30 11.82
C ASP A 139 -0.83 -7.46 12.14
N PHE A 140 0.12 -7.33 11.21
CA PHE A 140 1.28 -6.46 11.42
C PHE A 140 0.84 -5.01 11.67
N LEU A 141 -0.01 -4.45 10.81
CA LEU A 141 -0.48 -3.08 10.97
C LEU A 141 -1.26 -2.90 12.27
N ARG A 142 -2.11 -3.87 12.64
CA ARG A 142 -2.86 -3.86 13.90
C ARG A 142 -1.93 -3.80 15.11
N GLU A 143 -1.03 -4.77 15.23
CA GLU A 143 -0.18 -4.94 16.41
C GLU A 143 0.89 -3.86 16.54
N ARG A 144 1.45 -3.42 15.40
CA ARG A 144 2.63 -2.54 15.40
C ARG A 144 2.28 -1.06 15.28
N ILE A 145 1.11 -0.73 14.71
CA ILE A 145 0.72 0.68 14.46
C ILE A 145 -0.62 1.00 15.11
N PHE A 146 -1.68 0.26 14.81
CA PHE A 146 -3.04 0.68 15.20
C PHE A 146 -3.29 0.57 16.70
N GLU A 147 -2.90 -0.55 17.33
CA GLU A 147 -3.07 -0.74 18.78
C GLU A 147 -2.23 0.24 19.60
N PRO A 148 -0.91 0.43 19.32
CA PRO A 148 -0.12 1.44 20.02
C PRO A 148 -0.67 2.86 19.90
N LEU A 149 -1.26 3.19 18.73
CA LEU A 149 -1.83 4.51 18.48
C LEU A 149 -3.32 4.60 18.82
N ASP A 150 -3.94 3.61 19.45
CA ASP A 150 -5.38 3.61 19.78
C ASP A 150 -6.30 3.90 18.56
N MET A 151 -5.94 3.37 17.39
CA MET A 151 -6.67 3.48 16.12
C MET A 151 -7.67 2.33 15.95
N LYS A 152 -8.68 2.31 16.83
CA LYS A 152 -9.62 1.18 17.01
C LYS A 152 -10.58 0.92 15.85
N ASP A 153 -10.71 1.87 14.94
CA ASP A 153 -11.64 1.83 13.81
C ASP A 153 -10.88 1.84 12.48
N THR A 154 -9.59 1.51 12.50
CA THR A 154 -8.75 1.37 11.31
C THR A 154 -8.46 -0.09 11.01
N GLY A 155 -8.66 -0.51 9.77
CA GLY A 155 -8.49 -1.88 9.32
C GLY A 155 -8.91 -2.06 7.86
N PHE A 156 -8.91 -3.28 7.34
CA PHE A 156 -9.25 -3.56 5.94
C PHE A 156 -10.74 -3.78 5.66
N PHE A 157 -11.56 -3.83 6.70
CA PHE A 157 -13.00 -4.04 6.61
C PHE A 157 -13.70 -3.41 7.82
N VAL A 158 -15.00 -3.19 7.72
CA VAL A 158 -15.84 -2.68 8.81
C VAL A 158 -16.51 -3.87 9.51
N PRO A 159 -16.23 -4.10 10.80
CA PRO A 159 -16.94 -5.13 11.55
C PRO A 159 -18.47 -4.90 11.55
N PRO A 160 -19.30 -5.94 11.52
CA PRO A 160 -20.76 -5.81 11.45
C PRO A 160 -21.36 -4.89 12.53
N GLU A 161 -20.82 -4.93 13.74
CA GLU A 161 -21.25 -4.09 14.86
C GLU A 161 -20.94 -2.60 14.69
N LYS A 162 -20.11 -2.22 13.71
CA LYS A 162 -19.75 -0.83 13.36
C LYS A 162 -20.29 -0.38 12.01
N ALA A 163 -20.98 -1.25 11.26
CA ALA A 163 -21.46 -0.97 9.90
C ALA A 163 -22.32 0.31 9.81
N PHE A 164 -23.08 0.63 10.85
CA PHE A 164 -23.90 1.85 10.92
C PHE A 164 -23.10 3.16 10.90
N ARG A 165 -21.78 3.11 11.12
CA ARG A 165 -20.87 4.26 11.05
C ARG A 165 -20.22 4.42 9.67
N PHE A 166 -20.38 3.44 8.78
CA PHE A 166 -19.71 3.45 7.49
C PHE A 166 -20.41 4.42 6.54
N VAL A 167 -19.66 5.29 5.87
CA VAL A 167 -20.28 6.30 5.01
C VAL A 167 -20.54 5.77 3.60
N THR A 168 -21.68 6.16 3.02
CA THR A 168 -21.92 5.97 1.58
C THR A 168 -20.96 6.81 0.76
N SER A 169 -20.27 6.19 -0.19
CA SER A 169 -19.43 6.87 -1.17
C SER A 169 -20.26 7.23 -2.41
N TYR A 170 -20.11 8.47 -2.87
CA TYR A 170 -20.83 8.99 -4.03
C TYR A 170 -19.86 9.31 -5.16
N THR A 171 -20.28 9.00 -6.38
CA THR A 171 -19.59 9.38 -7.61
C THR A 171 -20.32 10.54 -8.25
N ARG A 172 -19.56 11.50 -8.78
CA ARG A 172 -20.14 12.63 -9.52
C ARG A 172 -20.30 12.26 -11.00
N SER A 173 -21.52 12.34 -11.49
CA SER A 173 -21.86 12.16 -12.91
C SER A 173 -21.43 13.37 -13.74
N SER A 174 -21.37 13.19 -15.06
CA SER A 174 -20.98 14.26 -16.01
C SER A 174 -21.91 15.48 -15.99
N ASN A 175 -23.18 15.29 -15.63
CA ASN A 175 -24.17 16.36 -15.43
C ASN A 175 -24.08 17.02 -14.04
N GLY A 176 -23.12 16.62 -13.21
CA GLY A 176 -22.88 17.17 -11.88
C GLY A 176 -23.70 16.55 -10.74
N SER A 177 -24.63 15.62 -11.02
CA SER A 177 -25.39 14.91 -9.98
C SER A 177 -24.50 13.89 -9.24
N LEU A 178 -24.86 13.59 -8.00
CA LEU A 178 -24.24 12.53 -7.22
C LEU A 178 -25.05 11.24 -7.39
N THR A 179 -24.36 10.16 -7.72
CA THR A 179 -24.89 8.79 -7.71
C THR A 179 -24.16 7.99 -6.65
N VAL A 180 -24.83 7.03 -6.03
CA VAL A 180 -24.17 6.11 -5.09
C VAL A 180 -23.15 5.29 -5.87
N GLY A 181 -21.88 5.42 -5.51
CA GLY A 181 -20.79 4.63 -6.07
C GLY A 181 -20.55 3.37 -5.27
N ASP A 182 -20.51 3.49 -3.94
CA ASP A 182 -20.36 2.37 -3.01
C ASP A 182 -21.23 2.64 -1.76
N PRO A 183 -22.29 1.85 -1.54
CA PRO A 183 -23.24 2.06 -0.44
C PRO A 183 -22.61 1.83 0.96
N MET A 184 -23.31 2.27 2.01
CA MET A 184 -22.96 1.93 3.40
C MET A 184 -23.12 0.43 3.72
N THR A 185 -24.00 -0.27 3.01
CA THR A 185 -24.31 -1.69 3.21
C THR A 185 -24.12 -2.45 1.91
N GLU A 186 -23.78 -3.73 1.98
CA GLU A 186 -23.46 -4.55 0.79
C GLU A 186 -22.19 -4.07 0.09
N SER A 187 -21.27 -3.47 0.85
CA SER A 187 -19.99 -3.00 0.35
C SER A 187 -18.96 -4.12 0.35
N ALA A 188 -17.95 -4.02 -0.51
CA ALA A 188 -16.79 -4.89 -0.46
C ALA A 188 -16.01 -4.81 0.87
N TYR A 189 -16.27 -3.78 1.68
CA TYR A 189 -15.68 -3.57 3.00
C TYR A 189 -16.46 -4.22 4.15
N ASP A 190 -17.58 -4.90 3.88
CA ASP A 190 -18.37 -5.55 4.94
C ASP A 190 -17.73 -6.86 5.46
N THR A 191 -16.76 -7.40 4.72
CA THR A 191 -16.04 -8.61 5.09
C THR A 191 -14.54 -8.45 4.85
N ARG A 192 -13.73 -9.25 5.54
CA ARG A 192 -12.27 -9.22 5.38
C ARG A 192 -11.89 -9.59 3.93
N PRO A 193 -11.20 -8.70 3.17
CA PRO A 193 -10.83 -9.00 1.80
C PRO A 193 -9.69 -10.01 1.75
N THR A 194 -9.58 -10.73 0.62
CA THR A 194 -8.41 -11.57 0.33
C THR A 194 -7.16 -10.72 0.10
N LEU A 195 -7.29 -9.63 -0.66
CA LEU A 195 -6.21 -8.69 -0.92
C LEU A 195 -6.15 -7.62 0.18
N LEU A 196 -5.19 -7.75 1.08
CA LEU A 196 -4.84 -6.72 2.06
C LEU A 196 -3.87 -5.73 1.42
N SER A 197 -4.38 -4.89 0.53
CA SER A 197 -3.56 -4.01 -0.29
C SER A 197 -2.69 -3.05 0.54
N GLY A 198 -1.41 -2.92 0.19
CA GLY A 198 -0.54 -1.88 0.75
C GLY A 198 -0.77 -0.52 0.10
N SER A 199 -1.42 -0.49 -1.06
CA SER A 199 -1.77 0.72 -1.80
C SER A 199 -3.12 1.32 -1.42
N HIS A 200 -4.09 0.52 -0.98
CA HIS A 200 -5.45 0.92 -0.68
C HIS A 200 -6.13 -0.09 0.26
N GLY A 201 -7.42 0.10 0.54
CA GLY A 201 -8.22 -0.91 1.23
C GLY A 201 -8.32 -0.73 2.75
N LEU A 202 -7.57 0.20 3.36
CA LEU A 202 -7.93 0.61 4.71
C LEU A 202 -9.23 1.42 4.72
N VAL A 203 -10.02 1.16 5.76
CA VAL A 203 -10.98 2.08 6.33
C VAL A 203 -10.38 2.72 7.58
N SER A 204 -10.81 3.93 7.90
CA SER A 204 -10.41 4.64 9.12
C SER A 204 -11.42 5.72 9.50
N THR A 205 -11.19 6.39 10.62
CA THR A 205 -11.97 7.56 11.06
C THR A 205 -11.10 8.81 11.04
N ALA A 206 -11.71 9.99 11.09
CA ALA A 206 -10.96 11.23 11.24
C ALA A 206 -10.10 11.21 12.52
N ARG A 207 -10.65 10.72 13.64
CA ARG A 207 -9.92 10.57 14.90
C ARG A 207 -8.67 9.69 14.74
N ASP A 208 -8.85 8.48 14.22
CA ASP A 208 -7.77 7.51 14.12
C ASP A 208 -6.66 8.01 13.20
N PHE A 209 -7.00 8.54 12.04
CA PHE A 209 -6.00 9.02 11.09
C PHE A 209 -5.30 10.29 11.58
N THR A 210 -5.96 11.14 12.36
CA THR A 210 -5.30 12.26 13.05
C THR A 210 -4.27 11.77 14.07
N ARG A 211 -4.52 10.65 14.78
CA ARG A 211 -3.52 10.08 15.71
C ARG A 211 -2.30 9.57 14.96
N PHE A 212 -2.47 8.89 13.83
CA PHE A 212 -1.37 8.52 12.94
C PHE A 212 -0.58 9.74 12.46
N ALA A 213 -1.26 10.77 11.94
CA ALA A 213 -0.61 12.00 11.48
C ALA A 213 0.12 12.75 12.61
N GLN A 214 -0.47 12.79 13.81
CA GLN A 214 0.13 13.43 14.98
C GLN A 214 1.38 12.68 15.46
N MET A 215 1.38 11.34 15.41
CA MET A 215 2.56 10.53 15.69
C MET A 215 3.73 10.92 14.78
N LEU A 216 3.49 11.08 13.48
CA LEU A 216 4.51 11.55 12.54
C LEU A 216 4.95 12.99 12.84
N LEU A 217 4.01 13.89 13.11
CA LEU A 217 4.31 15.30 13.46
C LEU A 217 5.18 15.42 14.72
N ASN A 218 5.03 14.48 15.66
CA ASN A 218 5.81 14.41 16.90
C ASN A 218 7.17 13.70 16.73
N GLY A 219 7.61 13.42 15.50
CA GLY A 219 8.88 12.71 15.27
C GLY A 219 8.79 11.21 15.60
N GLY A 220 7.63 10.61 15.40
CA GLY A 220 7.44 9.16 15.49
C GLY A 220 6.89 8.66 16.83
N GLU A 221 6.39 9.55 17.69
CA GLU A 221 5.87 9.23 19.03
C GLU A 221 4.47 9.80 19.27
N LEU A 222 3.59 9.04 19.93
CA LEU A 222 2.34 9.57 20.47
C LEU A 222 2.00 8.89 21.80
N ASP A 223 1.56 9.68 22.79
CA ASP A 223 1.13 9.19 24.10
C ASP A 223 2.14 8.22 24.77
N GLY A 224 3.44 8.50 24.64
CA GLY A 224 4.53 7.67 25.19
C GLY A 224 4.83 6.40 24.39
N LYS A 225 4.25 6.24 23.19
CA LYS A 225 4.51 5.12 22.28
C LYS A 225 5.36 5.59 21.10
N GLN A 226 6.64 5.25 21.11
CA GLN A 226 7.55 5.48 20.00
C GLN A 226 7.41 4.38 18.96
N LEU A 227 7.04 4.75 17.74
CA LEU A 227 6.92 3.84 16.58
C LEU A 227 8.10 3.93 15.62
N LEU A 228 8.67 5.12 15.43
CA LEU A 228 9.87 5.39 14.63
C LEU A 228 10.71 6.42 15.36
N ARG A 229 12.04 6.39 15.26
CA ARG A 229 12.90 7.47 15.79
C ARG A 229 12.73 8.74 14.95
N PRO A 230 12.92 9.93 15.55
CA PRO A 230 12.77 11.21 14.82
C PRO A 230 13.59 11.29 13.52
N GLY A 231 14.85 10.84 13.54
CA GLY A 231 15.70 10.85 12.34
C GLY A 231 15.20 9.95 11.21
N THR A 232 14.38 8.94 11.51
CA THR A 232 13.73 8.10 10.50
C THR A 232 12.50 8.77 9.89
N VAL A 233 11.80 9.60 10.67
CA VAL A 233 10.66 10.40 10.20
C VAL A 233 11.11 11.56 9.30
N GLU A 234 12.30 12.10 9.52
CA GLU A 234 12.86 13.21 8.73
C GLU A 234 13.37 12.79 7.34
N MET A 235 13.62 11.50 7.11
CA MET A 235 14.19 10.96 5.86
C MET A 235 13.16 10.89 4.73
#